data_AF-A0A7S9PV93-F1
#
_entry.id   AF-A0A7S9PV93-F1
#
_cell.length_a   1.000
_cell.length_b   1.000
_cell.length_c   1.000
_cell.angle_alpha   90.00
_cell.angle_beta   90.00
_cell.angle_gamma   90.00
#
_symmetry.space_group_name_H-M   'P 1'
#
loop_
_entity.id
_entity.type
_entity.pdbx_description
1 polymer ?
#
loop_
_entity_poly.entity_id
_entity_poly.type
_entity_poly.pdbx_seq_one_letter_code
_entity_poly.pdbx_strand_id
1 'polypeptide(L)'
;MHLLRILLLPVLLPRGLAQTTTDSVSVYTQSRTYSYHGCYNETTEIDGSDHSRALSGGANTVRKGEMTVPTCLDFCAKGDDGTQYLECWCSQKIAGISKKLDDAECNFPCEGNKTFACGGSLKLSVYKLSGASAESASSLLLLSLVTAAAMSAM
;
A
#
# COMPACT_ATOMS: atom_id res chain seq x y z
N MET A 1 2.64 20.31 -74.41
CA MET A 1 1.79 19.75 -73.33
C MET A 1 2.57 19.84 -72.03
N HIS A 2 2.19 20.74 -71.13
CA HIS A 2 2.95 21.01 -69.90
C HIS A 2 2.65 19.97 -68.81
N LEU A 3 3.54 19.00 -68.62
CA LEU A 3 3.52 18.12 -67.45
C LEU A 3 4.47 18.66 -66.39
N LEU A 4 3.95 19.60 -65.60
CA LEU A 4 4.61 20.16 -64.42
C LEU A 4 4.77 19.06 -63.35
N ARG A 5 5.92 18.38 -63.32
CA ARG A 5 6.25 17.41 -62.26
C ARG A 5 6.50 18.15 -60.95
N ILE A 6 5.43 18.32 -60.16
CA ILE A 6 5.52 18.79 -58.79
C ILE A 6 6.28 17.73 -57.97
N LEU A 7 7.53 18.03 -57.64
CA LEU A 7 8.33 17.25 -56.70
C LEU A 7 7.77 17.45 -55.30
N LEU A 8 6.80 16.61 -54.94
CA LEU A 8 6.35 16.45 -53.55
C LEU A 8 7.48 15.82 -52.73
N LEU A 9 8.34 16.67 -52.19
CA LEU A 9 9.26 16.32 -51.12
C LEU A 9 8.42 15.71 -49.98
N PRO A 10 8.68 14.46 -49.55
CA PRO A 10 8.00 13.93 -48.38
C PRO A 10 8.44 14.77 -47.19
N VAL A 11 7.50 15.56 -46.65
CA VAL A 11 7.71 16.27 -45.38
C VAL A 11 7.87 15.19 -44.32
N LEU A 12 9.12 14.92 -43.96
CA LEU A 12 9.48 14.13 -42.80
C LEU A 12 9.06 14.92 -41.56
N LEU A 13 7.77 14.82 -41.20
CA LEU A 13 7.35 15.20 -39.86
C LEU A 13 8.22 14.38 -38.90
N PRO A 14 8.94 15.01 -37.96
CA PRO A 14 9.54 14.26 -36.88
C PRO A 14 8.38 13.58 -36.16
N ARG A 15 8.35 12.24 -36.22
CA ARG A 15 7.53 11.44 -35.30
C ARG A 15 8.06 11.79 -33.91
N GLY A 16 7.40 12.73 -33.24
CA GLY A 16 7.64 12.99 -31.83
C GLY A 16 7.53 11.65 -31.13
N LEU A 17 8.59 11.25 -30.42
CA LEU A 17 8.49 10.12 -29.52
C LEU A 17 7.35 10.47 -28.57
N ALA A 18 6.28 9.66 -28.59
CA ALA A 18 5.31 9.65 -27.52
C ALA A 18 6.08 9.17 -26.28
N GLN A 19 6.68 10.12 -25.58
CA GLN A 19 7.57 9.87 -24.46
C GLN A 19 6.70 9.33 -23.35
N THR A 20 6.65 8.00 -23.29
CA THR A 20 5.89 7.27 -22.30
C THR A 20 6.61 7.53 -20.98
N THR A 21 6.18 8.56 -20.27
CA THR A 21 6.60 8.82 -18.90
C THR A 21 6.16 7.61 -18.10
N THR A 22 7.09 6.68 -17.86
CA THR A 22 6.94 5.64 -16.87
C THR A 22 6.84 6.38 -15.54
N ASP A 23 5.61 6.68 -15.12
CA ASP A 23 5.30 7.37 -13.87
C ASP A 23 5.71 6.42 -12.74
N SER A 24 6.98 6.54 -12.32
CA SER A 24 7.64 5.55 -11.49
C SER A 24 7.11 5.67 -10.07
N VAL A 25 6.19 4.77 -9.72
CA VAL A 25 5.60 4.71 -8.39
C VAL A 25 6.68 4.51 -7.32
N SER A 26 6.44 5.06 -6.13
CA SER A 26 7.34 4.98 -4.99
C SER A 26 6.75 4.16 -3.84
N VAL A 27 7.61 3.59 -2.98
CA VAL A 27 7.16 2.97 -1.73
C VAL A 27 6.74 4.07 -0.76
N TYR A 28 5.58 3.91 -0.12
CA TYR A 28 5.09 4.87 0.87
C TYR A 28 5.81 4.70 2.21
N THR A 29 6.65 5.65 2.60
CA THR A 29 7.46 5.58 3.83
C THR A 29 7.08 6.63 4.88
N GLN A 30 5.95 7.34 4.68
CA GLN A 30 5.59 8.53 5.46
C GLN A 30 4.73 8.24 6.70
N SER A 31 4.45 6.97 7.01
CA SER A 31 3.75 6.60 8.26
C SER A 31 4.71 6.61 9.46
N ARG A 32 4.20 7.07 10.61
CA ARG A 32 4.87 6.96 11.91
C ARG A 32 4.50 5.68 12.66
N THR A 33 3.37 5.07 12.31
CA THR A 33 2.80 3.88 12.96
C THR A 33 3.06 2.59 12.20
N TYR A 34 3.42 2.67 10.91
CA TYR A 34 3.75 1.51 10.09
C TYR A 34 5.05 1.74 9.30
N SER A 35 5.77 0.66 9.05
CA SER A 35 6.95 0.61 8.19
C SER A 35 6.69 -0.31 7.00
N TYR A 36 7.25 0.01 5.83
CA TYR A 36 7.21 -0.90 4.69
C TYR A 36 8.03 -2.16 4.98
N HIS A 37 7.47 -3.32 4.69
CA HIS A 37 8.08 -4.61 4.95
C HIS A 37 8.59 -5.31 3.67
N GLY A 38 8.03 -4.96 2.51
CA GLY A 38 8.45 -5.49 1.22
C GLY A 38 7.29 -5.83 0.28
N CYS A 39 7.63 -6.12 -0.97
CA CYS A 39 6.73 -6.81 -1.90
C CYS A 39 6.64 -8.30 -1.58
N TYR A 40 5.43 -8.86 -1.60
CA TYR A 40 5.16 -10.29 -1.39
C TYR A 40 4.17 -10.80 -2.42
N ASN A 41 4.24 -12.09 -2.80
CA ASN A 41 3.21 -12.68 -3.66
C ASN A 41 1.95 -13.07 -2.86
N GLU A 42 0.81 -12.95 -3.52
CA GLU A 42 -0.47 -13.52 -3.09
C GLU A 42 -0.42 -15.06 -3.19
N THR A 43 -1.21 -15.75 -2.36
CA THR A 43 -1.17 -17.22 -2.22
C THR A 43 -2.41 -17.94 -2.74
N THR A 44 -3.44 -17.22 -3.18
CA THR A 44 -4.72 -17.78 -3.66
C THR A 44 -4.60 -18.78 -4.80
N GLU A 45 -3.53 -18.69 -5.59
CA GLU A 45 -3.26 -19.54 -6.77
C GLU A 45 -2.06 -20.50 -6.56
N ILE A 46 -1.60 -20.68 -5.32
CA ILE A 46 -0.53 -21.64 -4.99
C ILE A 46 -1.14 -22.96 -4.55
N ASP A 47 -0.69 -24.07 -5.13
CA ASP A 47 -1.06 -25.42 -4.70
C ASP A 47 -0.80 -25.62 -3.19
N GLY A 48 -1.82 -26.11 -2.48
CA GLY A 48 -1.76 -26.31 -1.02
C GLY A 48 -2.00 -25.05 -0.18
N SER A 49 -2.49 -23.95 -0.77
CA SER A 49 -2.95 -22.77 -0.01
C SER A 49 -4.40 -22.85 0.47
N ASP A 50 -5.16 -23.87 0.03
CA ASP A 50 -6.62 -23.95 0.13
C ASP A 50 -7.35 -22.71 -0.45
N HIS A 51 -6.73 -22.05 -1.44
CA HIS A 51 -7.13 -20.74 -1.99
C HIS A 51 -7.13 -19.60 -0.96
N SER A 52 -6.47 -19.78 0.19
CA SER A 52 -6.33 -18.76 1.22
C SER A 52 -5.38 -17.66 0.78
N ARG A 53 -5.68 -16.42 1.20
CA ARG A 53 -4.83 -15.25 0.94
C ARG A 53 -3.59 -15.22 1.83
N ALA A 54 -2.53 -14.57 1.35
CA ALA A 54 -1.27 -14.38 2.05
C ALA A 54 -1.48 -13.58 3.34
N LEU A 55 -2.44 -12.65 3.33
CA LEU A 55 -2.92 -11.88 4.47
C LEU A 55 -4.35 -12.31 4.83
N SER A 56 -4.51 -13.52 5.33
CA SER A 56 -5.80 -14.12 5.75
C SER A 56 -5.98 -14.08 7.27
N GLY A 57 -7.21 -14.30 7.75
CA GLY A 57 -7.53 -14.40 9.17
C GLY A 57 -7.67 -13.05 9.91
N GLY A 58 -7.98 -11.97 9.19
CA GLY A 58 -8.27 -10.64 9.75
C GLY A 58 -9.14 -9.80 8.80
N ALA A 59 -9.18 -8.49 9.05
CA ALA A 59 -10.08 -7.56 8.37
C ALA A 59 -9.69 -7.30 6.89
N ASN A 60 -10.69 -7.04 6.05
CA ASN A 60 -10.49 -6.55 4.69
C ASN A 60 -11.64 -5.64 4.23
N THR A 61 -11.45 -4.93 3.12
CA THR A 61 -12.45 -4.06 2.46
C THR A 61 -12.10 -3.93 0.95
N VAL A 62 -12.95 -3.39 0.03
CA VAL A 62 -12.65 -3.16 -1.44
C VAL A 62 -13.39 -1.96 -2.15
N ARG A 63 -12.75 -0.80 -2.43
CA ARG A 63 -13.28 0.43 -3.12
C ARG A 63 -12.63 0.51 -4.48
N LYS A 64 -13.31 1.22 -5.38
CA LYS A 64 -12.81 1.57 -6.69
C LYS A 64 -12.38 3.04 -6.70
N GLY A 65 -11.29 3.37 -7.39
CA GLY A 65 -10.87 4.74 -7.70
C GLY A 65 -10.16 5.53 -6.60
N GLU A 66 -10.36 5.20 -5.32
CA GLU A 66 -10.01 6.10 -4.20
C GLU A 66 -8.92 5.52 -3.26
N MET A 67 -8.19 4.52 -3.76
CA MET A 67 -7.22 3.72 -3.02
C MET A 67 -5.94 4.48 -2.65
N THR A 68 -5.54 4.49 -1.38
CA THR A 68 -4.24 5.03 -0.95
C THR A 68 -3.64 4.17 0.17
N VAL A 69 -2.31 4.09 0.25
CA VAL A 69 -1.61 3.41 1.36
C VAL A 69 -2.03 3.96 2.73
N PRO A 70 -2.04 5.29 3.00
CA PRO A 70 -2.54 5.84 4.27
C PRO A 70 -3.89 5.27 4.70
N THR A 71 -4.87 5.19 3.79
CA THR A 71 -6.21 4.71 4.12
C THR A 71 -6.23 3.23 4.53
N CYS A 72 -5.37 2.39 3.94
CA CYS A 72 -5.21 1.00 4.42
C CYS A 72 -4.55 0.91 5.79
N LEU A 73 -3.52 1.71 6.05
CA LEU A 73 -2.82 1.71 7.33
C LEU A 73 -3.75 2.17 8.46
N ASP A 74 -4.57 3.20 8.19
CA ASP A 74 -5.60 3.69 9.12
C ASP A 74 -6.74 2.68 9.33
N PHE A 75 -7.13 1.92 8.29
CA PHE A 75 -8.10 0.83 8.42
C PHE A 75 -7.56 -0.30 9.32
N CYS A 76 -6.35 -0.81 9.03
CA CYS A 76 -5.71 -1.85 9.84
C CYS A 76 -5.37 -1.39 11.27
N ALA A 77 -5.24 -0.09 11.52
CA ALA A 77 -5.02 0.46 12.87
C ALA A 77 -6.29 0.52 13.74
N LYS A 78 -7.49 0.52 13.15
CA LYS A 78 -8.74 0.80 13.88
C LYS A 78 -9.46 -0.44 14.40
N GLY A 79 -9.40 -1.55 13.66
CA GLY A 79 -10.15 -2.76 13.97
C GLY A 79 -11.64 -2.64 13.63
N ASP A 80 -12.07 -3.42 12.63
CA ASP A 80 -13.41 -3.95 12.35
C ASP A 80 -14.67 -3.05 12.24
N ASP A 81 -14.71 -1.83 12.80
CA ASP A 81 -15.97 -1.07 12.99
C ASP A 81 -16.31 -0.01 11.90
N GLY A 82 -16.04 -0.28 10.62
CA GLY A 82 -16.29 0.70 9.55
C GLY A 82 -16.49 0.17 8.14
N THR A 83 -17.74 -0.08 7.74
CA THR A 83 -18.08 -0.35 6.34
C THR A 83 -17.86 0.88 5.47
N GLN A 84 -16.85 0.80 4.60
CA GLN A 84 -17.08 0.65 3.16
C GLN A 84 -15.74 0.48 2.47
N TYR A 85 -15.70 -0.54 1.61
CA TYR A 85 -14.92 -0.60 0.38
C TYR A 85 -13.53 0.13 0.39
N LEU A 86 -12.36 -0.55 0.44
CA LEU A 86 -10.99 -0.18 -0.05
C LEU A 86 -10.04 -1.43 -0.06
N GLU A 87 -9.38 -1.89 -1.15
CA GLU A 87 -8.67 -3.22 -1.14
C GLU A 87 -7.41 -3.34 -0.26
N CYS A 88 -7.66 -3.42 1.03
CA CYS A 88 -6.71 -3.58 2.11
C CYS A 88 -6.95 -4.94 2.75
N TRP A 89 -5.87 -5.65 3.09
CA TRP A 89 -5.92 -6.88 3.86
C TRP A 89 -5.08 -6.71 5.12
N CYS A 90 -5.71 -6.89 6.28
CA CYS A 90 -5.07 -6.76 7.59
C CYS A 90 -4.96 -8.16 8.21
N SER A 91 -3.74 -8.57 8.57
CA SER A 91 -3.53 -9.81 9.30
C SER A 91 -2.33 -9.71 10.24
N GLN A 92 -2.39 -10.47 11.33
CA GLN A 92 -1.29 -10.63 12.28
C GLN A 92 -0.11 -11.43 11.71
N LYS A 93 -0.27 -12.05 10.53
CA LYS A 93 0.70 -12.97 9.92
C LYS A 93 0.70 -12.81 8.39
N ILE A 94 1.82 -13.15 7.76
CA ILE A 94 1.86 -13.51 6.34
C ILE A 94 1.89 -15.04 6.27
N ALA A 95 1.16 -15.66 5.36
CA ALA A 95 1.21 -17.11 5.12
C ALA A 95 2.64 -17.55 4.76
N GLY A 96 3.17 -18.61 5.40
CA GLY A 96 4.57 -19.03 5.22
C GLY A 96 4.94 -19.54 3.81
N ILE A 97 3.94 -19.84 2.98
CA ILE A 97 4.11 -20.16 1.56
C ILE A 97 4.31 -18.91 0.69
N SER A 98 3.88 -17.73 1.14
CA SER A 98 4.21 -16.46 0.48
C SER A 98 5.72 -16.19 0.56
N LYS A 99 6.24 -15.53 -0.47
CA LYS A 99 7.65 -15.20 -0.68
C LYS A 99 7.80 -13.71 -0.89
N LYS A 100 8.88 -13.15 -0.34
CA LYS A 100 9.28 -11.78 -0.64
C LYS A 100 9.78 -11.72 -2.09
N LEU A 101 9.32 -10.72 -2.83
CA LEU A 101 9.68 -10.43 -4.21
C LEU A 101 10.63 -9.23 -4.28
N ASP A 102 11.06 -8.85 -5.49
CA ASP A 102 11.65 -7.54 -5.72
C ASP A 102 10.57 -6.44 -5.59
N ASP A 103 10.92 -5.30 -5.00
CA ASP A 103 9.95 -4.23 -4.77
C ASP A 103 9.45 -3.61 -6.10
N ALA A 104 10.21 -3.73 -7.20
CA ALA A 104 9.79 -3.34 -8.55
C ALA A 104 8.68 -4.22 -9.14
N GLU A 105 8.38 -5.39 -8.55
CA GLU A 105 7.21 -6.19 -8.95
C GLU A 105 5.90 -5.66 -8.33
N CYS A 106 5.97 -4.93 -7.22
CA CYS A 106 4.83 -4.26 -6.58
C CYS A 106 4.67 -2.83 -7.10
N ASN A 107 4.66 -2.65 -8.43
CA ASN A 107 4.71 -1.34 -9.08
C ASN A 107 3.35 -0.78 -9.55
N PHE A 108 2.23 -1.35 -9.14
CA PHE A 108 0.92 -0.81 -9.54
C PHE A 108 0.61 0.47 -8.74
N PRO A 109 0.27 1.59 -9.41
CA PRO A 109 -0.09 2.83 -8.73
C PRO A 109 -1.38 2.66 -7.92
N CYS A 110 -1.42 3.21 -6.71
CA CYS A 110 -2.66 3.33 -5.94
C CYS A 110 -3.67 4.19 -6.71
N GLU A 111 -4.92 3.75 -6.84
CA GLU A 111 -5.93 4.44 -7.67
C GLU A 111 -6.17 5.89 -7.23
N GLY A 112 -6.25 6.13 -5.92
CA GLY A 112 -6.45 7.45 -5.31
C GLY A 112 -5.16 8.24 -5.07
N ASN A 113 -3.97 7.64 -5.25
CA ASN A 113 -2.70 8.36 -5.26
C ASN A 113 -1.62 7.63 -6.08
N LYS A 114 -1.52 8.00 -7.36
CA LYS A 114 -0.62 7.35 -8.33
C LYS A 114 0.86 7.51 -8.04
N THR A 115 1.26 8.38 -7.11
CA THR A 115 2.67 8.53 -6.68
C THR A 115 3.19 7.30 -5.94
N PHE A 116 2.30 6.46 -5.37
CA PHE A 116 2.67 5.35 -4.50
C PHE A 116 2.26 3.97 -5.03
N ALA A 117 3.06 2.98 -4.67
CA ALA A 117 2.87 1.56 -4.96
C ALA A 117 1.82 0.90 -4.04
N CYS A 118 0.78 0.31 -4.65
CA CYS A 118 -0.26 -0.47 -3.99
C CYS A 118 -0.25 -1.97 -4.41
N GLY A 119 0.95 -2.56 -4.53
CA GLY A 119 1.12 -3.97 -4.88
C GLY A 119 1.11 -4.21 -6.38
N GLY A 120 0.42 -5.26 -6.83
CA GLY A 120 0.28 -5.61 -8.24
C GLY A 120 -0.61 -6.83 -8.46
N SER A 121 -0.71 -7.30 -9.70
CA SER A 121 -1.44 -8.54 -10.01
C SER A 121 -0.80 -9.71 -9.24
N LEU A 122 -1.58 -10.27 -8.30
CA LEU A 122 -1.19 -11.30 -7.32
C LEU A 122 0.03 -10.89 -6.46
N LYS A 123 0.18 -9.61 -6.14
CA LYS A 123 1.31 -9.06 -5.38
C LYS A 123 0.86 -7.99 -4.39
N LEU A 124 1.49 -7.98 -3.22
CA LEU A 124 1.10 -7.21 -2.05
C LEU A 124 2.26 -6.33 -1.59
N SER A 125 2.04 -5.00 -1.54
CA SER A 125 2.90 -4.08 -0.79
C SER A 125 2.58 -4.24 0.70
N VAL A 126 3.40 -4.98 1.44
CA VAL A 126 3.14 -5.28 2.85
C VAL A 126 3.75 -4.23 3.77
N TYR A 127 2.98 -3.81 4.77
CA TYR A 127 3.40 -2.89 5.83
C TYR A 127 3.25 -3.55 7.19
N LYS A 128 4.13 -3.24 8.15
CA LYS A 128 4.09 -3.76 9.52
C LYS A 128 3.96 -2.62 10.52
N LEU A 129 3.15 -2.84 11.56
CA LEU A 129 3.02 -1.90 12.68
C LEU A 129 4.39 -1.70 13.34
N SER A 130 4.80 -0.44 13.47
CA SER A 130 6.04 -0.02 14.10
C SER A 130 5.85 0.07 15.62
N GLY A 131 6.79 -0.48 16.40
CA GLY A 131 6.68 -0.56 17.87
C GLY A 131 6.48 0.78 18.61
N ALA A 132 6.75 1.92 17.95
CA ALA A 132 6.49 3.26 18.48
C ALA A 132 5.02 3.52 18.89
N SER A 133 4.04 2.79 18.33
CA SER A 133 2.65 2.89 18.76
C SER A 133 2.32 2.11 20.04
N ALA A 134 3.15 1.14 20.44
CA ALA A 134 2.98 0.40 21.69
C ALA A 134 3.48 1.20 22.90
N GLU A 135 4.58 1.93 22.74
CA GLU A 135 5.21 2.76 23.78
C GLU A 135 4.27 3.87 24.29
N SER A 136 3.46 4.44 23.40
CA SER A 136 2.56 5.56 23.72
C SER A 136 1.45 5.19 24.73
N ALA A 137 1.08 3.91 24.84
CA ALA A 137 0.10 3.44 25.82
C ALA A 137 0.70 3.28 27.24
N SER A 138 2.01 3.08 27.35
CA SER A 138 2.69 2.82 28.63
C SER A 138 2.88 4.09 29.47
N SER A 139 3.03 5.26 28.82
CA SER A 139 3.35 6.52 29.51
C SER A 139 2.19 7.11 30.33
N LEU A 140 0.94 6.72 30.05
CA LEU A 140 -0.25 7.20 30.77
C LEU A 140 -0.45 6.53 32.15
N LEU A 141 0.20 5.39 32.41
CA LEU A 141 0.06 4.64 33.67
C LEU A 141 0.88 5.21 34.84
N LEU A 142 1.87 6.08 34.57
CA LEU A 142 2.77 6.59 35.61
C LEU A 142 2.24 7.85 36.33
N LEU A 143 1.31 8.59 35.72
CA LEU A 143 0.76 9.83 36.28
C LEU A 143 -0.37 9.61 37.31
N SER A 144 -0.94 8.41 37.39
CA SER A 144 -2.06 8.10 38.31
C SER A 144 -1.61 7.71 39.74
N LEU A 145 -0.35 7.32 39.92
CA LEU A 145 0.19 6.85 41.21
C LEU A 145 0.58 7.98 42.16
N VAL A 146 0.84 9.19 41.66
CA VAL A 146 1.35 10.32 42.47
C VAL A 146 0.28 11.07 43.28
N THR A 147 -1.00 10.95 42.95
CA THR A 147 -2.09 11.69 43.63
C THR A 147 -2.67 10.97 44.86
N ALA A 148 -2.51 9.65 44.96
CA ALA A 148 -3.12 8.85 46.02
C ALA A 148 -2.52 9.10 47.43
N ALA A 149 -1.31 9.65 47.53
CA ALA A 149 -0.60 9.83 48.79
C ALA A 149 -1.01 11.07 49.61
N ALA A 150 -1.84 11.97 49.06
CA ALA A 150 -2.07 13.30 49.62
C ALA A 150 -3.36 13.48 50.45
N MET A 151 -4.23 12.47 50.53
CA MET A 151 -5.60 12.60 51.07
C MET A 151 -5.88 11.71 52.29
N SER A 152 -4.91 11.58 53.19
CA SER A 152 -5.09 10.92 54.50
C SER A 152 -4.28 11.61 55.60
N ALA A 153 -4.58 12.90 55.82
CA ALA A 153 -4.05 13.68 56.93
C ALA A 153 -4.97 14.87 57.29
N MET A 154 -6.16 14.61 57.83
CA MET A 154 -6.91 15.48 58.74
C MET A 154 -8.09 14.73 59.36
#